data_AF-A0A552E418-F1
#
_entry.id   AF-A0A552E418-F1
#
_cell.length_a   1.000
_cell.length_b   1.000
_cell.length_c   1.000
_cell.angle_alpha   90.00
_cell.angle_beta   90.00
_cell.angle_gamma   90.00
#
_symmetry.space_group_name_H-M   'P 1'
#
loop_
_entity.id
_entity.type
_entity.pdbx_description
1 polymer ?
#
loop_
_entity_poly.entity_id
_entity_poly.type
_entity_poly.pdbx_seq_one_letter_code
_entity_poly.pdbx_strand_id
1 'polypeptide(L)' 'MTAIELQRKGFKALVDALGIVDAMRFIHQYDSGSGDYTKECHQWLDQLTIDDFHNYVRQKRQSQK' A
#
# COMPACT_ATOMS: atom_id res chain seq x y z
N MET A 1 -17.52 -6.76 19.60
CA MET A 1 -16.39 -6.69 18.66
C MET A 1 -16.96 -6.31 17.30
N THR A 2 -16.58 -5.18 16.75
CA THR A 2 -17.01 -4.71 15.42
C THR A 2 -16.29 -5.48 14.31
N ALA A 3 -16.76 -5.39 13.07
CA ALA A 3 -16.09 -6.01 11.92
C ALA A 3 -14.64 -5.52 11.76
N ILE A 4 -14.41 -4.23 11.97
CA ILE A 4 -13.07 -3.62 11.91
C ILE A 4 -12.17 -4.16 13.03
N GLU A 5 -12.70 -4.30 14.25
CA GLU A 5 -11.96 -4.86 15.37
C GLU A 5 -11.60 -6.34 15.15
N LEU A 6 -12.54 -7.12 14.58
CA LEU A 6 -12.30 -8.51 14.22
C LEU A 6 -11.20 -8.62 13.15
N GLN A 7 -11.29 -7.81 12.08
CA GLN A 7 -10.30 -7.80 11.00
C GLN A 7 -8.90 -7.45 11.53
N ARG A 8 -8.79 -6.40 12.35
CA ARG A 8 -7.51 -5.99 12.96
C ARG A 8 -6.91 -7.08 13.85
N LYS A 9 -7.74 -7.71 14.69
CA LYS A 9 -7.29 -8.80 15.56
C LYS A 9 -6.86 -10.03 14.77
N GLY A 10 -7.63 -10.41 13.74
CA GLY A 10 -7.29 -11.53 12.87
C GLY A 10 -5.99 -11.30 12.09
N PHE A 11 -5.85 -10.11 11.50
CA PHE A 11 -4.63 -9.73 10.79
C PHE A 11 -3.41 -9.74 11.73
N LYS A 12 -3.54 -9.15 12.93
CA LYS A 12 -2.47 -9.18 13.93
C LYS A 12 -2.09 -10.62 14.32
N ALA A 13 -3.06 -11.49 14.57
CA ALA A 13 -2.78 -12.89 14.90
C ALA A 13 -2.03 -13.63 13.79
N LEU A 14 -2.39 -13.38 12.53
CA LEU A 14 -1.68 -13.94 11.37
C LEU A 14 -0.23 -13.43 11.29
N VAL A 15 -0.02 -12.13 11.46
CA VAL A 15 1.33 -11.52 11.44
C VAL A 15 2.18 -12.03 12.60
N ASP A 16 1.62 -12.15 13.80
CA ASP A 16 2.35 -12.64 14.97
C ASP A 16 2.76 -14.12 14.80
N ALA A 17 1.97 -14.94 14.11
CA ALA A 17 2.23 -16.36 13.90
C ALA A 17 3.12 -16.68 12.69
N LEU A 18 2.97 -15.92 11.58
CA LEU A 18 3.57 -16.24 10.28
C LEU A 18 4.61 -15.21 9.83
N GLY A 19 4.64 -14.03 10.45
CA GLY A 19 5.32 -12.86 9.91
C GLY A 19 4.52 -12.19 8.77
N ILE A 20 4.84 -10.94 8.47
CA ILE A 20 4.06 -10.08 7.56
C ILE A 20 3.99 -10.62 6.13
N VAL A 21 5.06 -11.25 5.64
CA VAL A 21 5.15 -11.77 4.27
C VAL A 21 4.21 -12.98 4.09
N ASP A 22 4.29 -13.95 4.99
CA ASP A 22 3.48 -15.17 4.87
C ASP A 22 2.03 -14.93 5.31
N ALA A 23 1.77 -14.00 6.22
CA ALA A 23 0.41 -13.54 6.52
C ALA A 23 -0.29 -12.94 5.28
N MET A 24 0.40 -12.09 4.51
CA MET A 24 -0.13 -11.52 3.26
C MET A 24 -0.39 -12.62 2.22
N ARG A 25 0.55 -13.55 2.03
CA ARG A 25 0.37 -14.69 1.12
C ARG A 25 -0.81 -15.57 1.52
N PHE A 26 -0.99 -15.83 2.82
CA PHE A 26 -2.13 -16.58 3.34
C PHE A 26 -3.45 -15.91 2.98
N ILE A 27 -3.56 -14.59 3.21
CA ILE A 27 -4.78 -13.83 2.86
C ILE A 27 -5.06 -13.92 1.35
N HIS A 28 -4.01 -13.79 0.52
CA HIS A 28 -4.13 -13.88 -0.94
C HIS A 28 -4.61 -15.24 -1.47
N GLN A 29 -4.55 -16.32 -0.67
CA GLN A 29 -5.11 -17.61 -1.07
C GLN A 29 -6.65 -17.61 -1.08
N TYR A 30 -7.27 -16.76 -0.26
CA TYR A 30 -8.72 -16.69 -0.11
C TYR A 30 -9.31 -15.42 -0.73
N ASP A 31 -8.51 -14.37 -0.86
CA ASP A 31 -8.89 -13.11 -1.48
C ASP A 31 -7.72 -12.56 -2.28
N SER A 32 -7.79 -12.73 -3.60
CA SER A 32 -6.82 -12.15 -4.54
C SER A 32 -6.89 -10.62 -4.62
N GLY A 33 -7.82 -10.00 -3.88
CA GLY A 33 -8.14 -8.59 -4.02
C GLY A 33 -8.86 -8.30 -5.33
N SER A 34 -9.10 -7.02 -5.56
CA SER A 34 -9.65 -6.50 -6.81
C SER A 34 -8.84 -5.28 -7.25
N GLY A 35 -8.96 -4.95 -8.54
CA GLY A 35 -8.18 -3.89 -9.17
C GLY A 35 -6.93 -4.40 -9.86
N ASP A 36 -6.36 -3.56 -10.71
CA ASP A 36 -5.12 -3.83 -11.43
C ASP A 36 -4.19 -2.65 -11.17
N TYR A 37 -3.51 -2.71 -10.02
CA TYR A 37 -2.63 -1.61 -9.59
C TYR A 37 -1.59 -1.28 -10.66
N THR A 38 -1.10 -2.26 -11.42
CA THR A 38 -0.16 -2.02 -12.51
C THR A 38 -0.79 -1.13 -13.59
N LYS A 39 -2.00 -1.47 -14.06
CA LYS A 39 -2.71 -0.63 -15.04
C LYS A 39 -3.08 0.73 -14.47
N GLU A 40 -3.60 0.78 -13.26
CA GLU A 40 -3.98 2.02 -12.59
C GLU A 40 -2.77 2.93 -12.36
N CYS A 41 -1.62 2.36 -12.02
CA CYS A 41 -0.35 3.08 -11.87
C CYS A 41 0.06 3.75 -13.18
N HIS A 42 0.03 3.03 -14.30
CA HIS A 42 0.38 3.60 -15.60
C HIS A 42 -0.50 4.79 -16.01
N GLN A 43 -1.77 4.84 -15.60
CA GLN A 43 -2.67 5.95 -15.95
C GLN A 43 -2.17 7.32 -15.49
N TRP A 44 -1.48 7.40 -14.35
CA TRP A 44 -0.97 8.66 -13.80
C TRP A 44 0.55 8.73 -13.76
N LEU A 45 1.26 7.61 -13.60
CA LEU A 45 2.71 7.59 -13.51
C LEU A 45 3.37 7.94 -14.84
N ASP A 46 2.80 7.49 -15.96
CA ASP A 46 3.35 7.75 -17.29
C ASP A 46 3.31 9.25 -17.67
N GLN A 47 2.48 10.04 -16.95
CA GLN A 47 2.41 11.49 -17.11
C GLN A 47 3.47 12.24 -16.28
N LEU A 48 4.11 11.57 -15.32
CA LEU A 48 5.10 12.17 -14.43
C LEU A 48 6.51 11.96 -14.97
N THR A 49 7.27 13.04 -14.98
CA THR A 49 8.70 13.02 -15.30
C THR A 49 9.54 12.97 -14.04
N ILE A 50 10.82 12.59 -14.20
CA ILE A 50 11.78 12.66 -13.10
C ILE A 50 11.99 14.11 -12.62
N ASP A 51 11.84 15.09 -13.50
CA ASP A 51 11.93 16.51 -13.16
C ASP A 51 10.74 16.96 -12.30
N ASP A 52 9.53 16.46 -12.57
CA ASP A 52 8.36 16.71 -11.71
C ASP A 52 8.62 16.22 -10.28
N PHE A 53 9.22 15.04 -10.15
CA PHE A 53 9.63 14.51 -8.85
C PHE A 53 10.69 15.38 -8.17
N HIS A 54 11.73 15.81 -8.89
CA HIS A 54 12.75 16.70 -8.33
C HIS A 54 12.18 18.04 -7.87
N ASN A 55 11.25 18.61 -8.64
CA ASN A 55 10.55 19.85 -8.29
C ASN A 55 9.68 19.67 -7.04
N TYR A 56 8.92 18.58 -6.95
CA TYR A 56 8.12 18.24 -5.78
C TYR A 56 8.98 18.17 -4.50
N VAL A 57 10.10 17.44 -4.55
CA VAL A 57 11.02 17.31 -3.39
C VAL A 57 11.59 18.66 -2.97
N ARG A 58 11.95 19.52 -3.94
CA ARG A 58 12.49 20.86 -3.65
C ARG A 58 11.45 21.75 -2.96
N GLN A 59 10.21 21.77 -3.47
CA GLN A 59 9.11 22.55 -2.88
C GLN A 59 8.81 22.08 -1.46
N LYS A 60 8.69 20.77 -1.24
CA LYS A 60 8.45 20.20 0.11
C LYS A 60 9.49 20.63 1.13
N ARG A 61 10.77 20.71 0.74
CA ARG A 61 11.86 21.18 1.61
C ARG A 61 11.81 22.67 1.91
N GLN A 62 11.27 23.48 0.99
CA GLN A 62 11.12 24.93 1.18
C GLN A 62 9.93 25.26 2.08
N SER A 63 8.81 24.54 1.94
CA SER A 63 7.60 24.75 2.75
C SER A 63 7.71 24.26 4.20
N GLN A 64 8.79 23.53 4.54
CA GLN A 64 9.10 23.09 5.89
C GLN A 64 10.08 24.05 6.62
N LYS A 65 10.53 25.11 5.95
CA LYS A 65 11.26 26.23 6.55
C LYS A 65 10.31 27.38 6.84
#